data_AF-S6TRG5-F1
#
_entry.id   AF-S6TRG5-F1
#
_cell.length_a   1.000
_cell.length_b   1.000
_cell.length_c   1.000
_cell.angle_alpha   90.00
_cell.angle_beta   90.00
_cell.angle_gamma   90.00
#
_symmetry.space_group_name_H-M   'P 1'
#
loop_
_entity.id
_entity.type
_entity.pdbx_description
1 polymer ?
#
loop_
_entity_poly.entity_id
_entity_poly.type
_entity_poly.pdbx_seq_one_letter_code
_entity_poly.pdbx_strand_id
1 'polypeptide(L)'
;FAAKLKTMFQAPGMSKPLKQAIDALPEADRNKAREAFTRLMAFDGKLSATSADAALYELFLQESAKQIFLDELGPETSPAWQALVANANSSYSPQADHLLGRDDSPYWDDVKTPQKEDKPAILARSLAAAVTSGDSVLGSDHKAWQWGKLHRDIWTSANPLARQLGGGEFNRSATAAGGDHTTLNVSGFEWGKGFDSRVAPGLRMIVDFSLVEPMTGMINTGQSGNPASPYYANSIEPWQKGQYMSIPLQQQNYEKGYGKQRLTLTPGK
;
A
#
# COMPACT_ATOMS: atom_id res chain seq x y z
N PHE A 1 -3.56 -9.08 -6.42
CA PHE A 1 -2.64 -9.05 -7.58
C PHE A 1 -1.63 -10.21 -7.58
N ALA A 2 -1.10 -10.62 -6.42
CA ALA A 2 -0.15 -11.74 -6.26
C ALA A 2 -0.41 -13.00 -7.11
N ALA A 3 -1.66 -13.49 -7.20
CA ALA A 3 -1.97 -14.65 -8.04
C ALA A 3 -1.67 -14.41 -9.54
N LYS A 4 -1.98 -13.22 -10.06
CA LYS A 4 -1.65 -12.84 -11.45
C LYS A 4 -0.15 -12.78 -11.67
N LEU A 5 0.60 -12.27 -10.67
CA LEU A 5 2.06 -12.23 -10.72
C LEU A 5 2.65 -13.65 -10.81
N LYS A 6 2.16 -14.59 -9.99
CA LYS A 6 2.57 -16.00 -10.08
C LYS A 6 2.27 -16.62 -11.44
N THR A 7 1.07 -16.37 -11.97
CA THR A 7 0.70 -16.82 -13.32
C THR A 7 1.66 -16.25 -14.36
N MET A 8 2.04 -14.98 -14.27
CA MET A 8 3.01 -14.35 -15.17
C MET A 8 4.38 -15.02 -15.07
N PHE A 9 4.90 -15.25 -13.87
CA PHE A 9 6.15 -15.97 -13.67
C PHE A 9 6.15 -17.41 -14.21
N GLN A 10 4.98 -18.06 -14.21
CA GLN A 10 4.82 -19.43 -14.70
C GLN A 10 4.41 -19.51 -16.18
N ALA A 11 4.17 -18.38 -16.83
CA ALA A 11 3.76 -18.36 -18.23
C ALA A 11 4.83 -19.05 -19.11
N PRO A 12 4.44 -19.76 -20.19
CA PRO A 12 5.40 -20.48 -21.05
C PRO A 12 6.53 -19.60 -21.59
N GLY A 13 6.23 -18.33 -21.91
CA GLY A 13 7.21 -17.34 -22.38
C GLY A 13 8.09 -16.73 -21.28
N MET A 14 7.81 -17.02 -20.01
CA MET A 14 8.50 -16.40 -18.87
C MET A 14 9.24 -17.39 -17.99
N SER A 15 8.65 -18.56 -17.69
CA SER A 15 9.17 -19.46 -16.65
C SER A 15 10.62 -19.91 -16.90
N LYS A 16 10.93 -20.36 -18.11
CA LYS A 16 12.30 -20.77 -18.47
C LYS A 16 13.24 -19.57 -18.67
N PRO A 17 12.87 -18.53 -19.44
CA PRO A 17 13.72 -17.35 -19.60
C PRO A 17 14.06 -16.64 -18.28
N LEU A 18 13.10 -16.49 -17.37
CA LEU A 18 13.34 -15.88 -16.06
C LEU A 18 14.36 -16.67 -15.23
N LYS A 19 14.25 -18.00 -15.23
CA LYS A 19 15.22 -18.84 -14.53
C LYS A 19 16.63 -18.66 -15.11
N GLN A 20 16.75 -18.61 -16.44
CA GLN A 20 18.03 -18.39 -17.12
C GLN A 20 18.60 -16.99 -16.81
N ALA A 21 17.75 -15.97 -16.80
CA ALA A 21 18.14 -14.60 -16.44
C ALA A 21 18.63 -14.52 -14.99
N ILE A 22 17.93 -15.17 -14.04
CA ILE A 22 18.37 -15.28 -12.64
C ILE A 22 19.72 -16.00 -12.56
N ASP A 23 19.91 -17.09 -13.29
CA ASP A 23 21.14 -17.88 -13.27
C ASP A 23 22.36 -17.12 -13.84
N ALA A 24 22.10 -16.20 -14.77
CA ALA A 24 23.10 -15.34 -15.39
C ALA A 24 23.56 -14.15 -14.53
N LEU A 25 22.83 -13.83 -13.44
CA LEU A 25 23.24 -12.76 -12.51
C LEU A 25 24.56 -13.12 -11.79
N PRO A 26 25.33 -12.09 -11.35
CA PRO A 26 26.43 -12.28 -10.41
C PRO A 26 26.00 -13.08 -9.18
N GLU A 27 26.90 -13.84 -8.57
CA GLU A 27 26.55 -14.81 -7.53
C GLU A 27 25.74 -14.22 -6.36
N ALA A 28 26.12 -13.04 -5.88
CA ALA A 28 25.42 -12.35 -4.80
C ALA A 28 23.96 -12.01 -5.19
N ASP A 29 23.75 -11.43 -6.38
CA ASP A 29 22.43 -11.03 -6.86
C ASP A 29 21.58 -12.24 -7.26
N ARG A 30 22.20 -13.27 -7.84
CA ARG A 30 21.54 -14.53 -8.16
C ARG A 30 20.96 -15.20 -6.93
N ASN A 31 21.69 -15.21 -5.80
CA ASN A 31 21.20 -15.80 -4.56
C ASN A 31 19.98 -15.02 -4.02
N LYS A 32 20.06 -13.69 -4.02
CA LYS A 32 18.93 -12.80 -3.66
C LYS A 32 17.72 -13.01 -4.57
N ALA A 33 17.92 -13.05 -5.88
CA ALA A 33 16.85 -13.23 -6.85
C ALA A 33 16.17 -14.61 -6.71
N ARG A 34 16.94 -15.69 -6.47
CA ARG A 34 16.40 -17.02 -6.22
C ARG A 34 15.58 -17.07 -4.93
N GLU A 35 16.05 -16.43 -3.86
CA GLU A 35 15.30 -16.31 -2.61
C GLU A 35 13.97 -15.59 -2.86
N ALA A 36 14.03 -14.40 -3.45
CA ALA A 36 12.85 -13.59 -3.73
C ALA A 36 11.84 -14.36 -4.58
N PHE A 37 12.29 -14.95 -5.68
CA PHE A 37 11.44 -15.75 -6.56
C PHE A 37 10.76 -16.90 -5.82
N THR A 38 11.52 -17.67 -5.03
CA THR A 38 10.99 -18.80 -4.26
C THR A 38 9.92 -18.36 -3.27
N ARG A 39 10.18 -17.29 -2.53
CA ARG A 39 9.23 -16.74 -1.55
C ARG A 39 7.98 -16.16 -2.22
N LEU A 40 8.12 -15.43 -3.33
CA LEU A 40 6.98 -14.90 -4.09
C LEU A 40 6.12 -16.00 -4.70
N MET A 41 6.71 -17.10 -5.17
CA MET A 41 5.96 -18.26 -5.64
C MET A 41 5.21 -18.97 -4.51
N ALA A 42 5.74 -18.98 -3.29
CA ALA A 42 5.08 -19.53 -2.11
C ALA A 42 4.05 -18.58 -1.48
N PHE A 43 4.18 -17.27 -1.68
CA PHE A 43 3.40 -16.24 -1.00
C PHE A 43 1.88 -16.43 -1.15
N ASP A 44 1.14 -16.49 -0.05
CA ASP A 44 -0.30 -16.78 -0.06
C ASP A 44 -1.18 -15.61 -0.50
N GLY A 45 -0.59 -14.45 -0.75
CA GLY A 45 -1.30 -13.23 -1.15
C GLY A 45 -1.93 -12.47 0.03
N LYS A 46 -1.62 -12.83 1.29
CA LYS A 46 -2.11 -12.10 2.46
C LYS A 46 -1.12 -11.02 2.88
N LEU A 47 -1.56 -9.77 2.75
CA LEU A 47 -0.80 -8.59 3.14
C LEU A 47 -1.07 -8.17 4.58
N SER A 48 -0.82 -9.05 5.56
CA SER A 48 -0.87 -8.62 6.95
C SER A 48 0.32 -7.71 7.28
N ALA A 49 0.14 -6.77 8.21
CA ALA A 49 1.22 -5.89 8.68
C ALA A 49 2.43 -6.67 9.23
N THR A 50 2.23 -7.89 9.72
CA THR A 50 3.30 -8.74 10.28
C THR A 50 3.95 -9.66 9.25
N SER A 51 3.50 -9.67 8.00
CA SER A 51 3.97 -10.61 6.98
C SER A 51 5.31 -10.18 6.37
N ALA A 52 6.31 -11.05 6.48
CA ALA A 52 7.62 -10.89 5.84
C ALA A 52 7.52 -11.04 4.31
N ASP A 53 6.70 -11.97 3.82
CA ASP A 53 6.53 -12.21 2.39
C ASP A 53 5.72 -11.09 1.73
N ALA A 54 4.79 -10.47 2.45
CA ALA A 54 4.12 -9.26 1.96
C ALA A 54 5.10 -8.09 1.82
N ALA A 55 6.03 -7.92 2.76
CA ALA A 55 7.08 -6.90 2.64
C ALA A 55 7.95 -7.13 1.40
N LEU A 56 8.42 -8.37 1.19
CA LEU A 56 9.20 -8.73 0.01
C LEU A 56 8.41 -8.56 -1.29
N TYR A 57 7.13 -8.94 -1.31
CA TYR A 57 6.24 -8.76 -2.44
C TYR A 57 6.11 -7.28 -2.82
N GLU A 58 5.86 -6.39 -1.88
CA GLU A 58 5.73 -4.96 -2.18
C GLU A 58 7.07 -4.29 -2.52
N LEU A 59 8.17 -4.73 -1.92
CA LEU A 59 9.51 -4.33 -2.34
C LEU A 59 9.78 -4.75 -3.79
N PHE A 60 9.39 -5.95 -4.19
CA PHE A 60 9.51 -6.39 -5.58
C PHE A 60 8.68 -5.53 -6.53
N LEU A 61 7.44 -5.21 -6.19
CA LEU A 61 6.62 -4.33 -7.02
C LEU A 61 7.24 -2.93 -7.15
N GLN A 62 7.72 -2.37 -6.04
CA GLN A 62 8.42 -1.09 -6.00
C GLN A 62 9.68 -1.09 -6.87
N GLU A 63 10.55 -2.09 -6.71
CA GLU A 63 11.80 -2.18 -7.48
C GLU A 63 11.55 -2.51 -8.95
N SER A 64 10.51 -3.30 -9.27
CA SER A 64 10.12 -3.54 -10.66
C SER A 64 9.70 -2.26 -11.36
N ALA A 65 8.94 -1.38 -10.70
CA ALA A 65 8.58 -0.09 -11.27
C ALA A 65 9.82 0.77 -11.57
N LYS A 66 10.84 0.73 -10.70
CA LYS A 66 12.09 1.46 -10.92
C LYS A 66 12.90 0.87 -12.07
N GLN A 67 13.08 -0.45 -12.07
CA GLN A 67 13.88 -1.13 -13.08
C GLN A 67 13.24 -1.08 -14.49
N ILE A 68 11.93 -0.85 -14.60
CA ILE A 68 11.23 -0.76 -15.89
C ILE A 68 11.26 0.67 -16.48
N PHE A 69 11.23 1.73 -15.66
CA PHE A 69 10.97 3.07 -16.20
C PHE A 69 11.99 4.15 -15.80
N LEU A 70 12.85 3.89 -14.80
CA LEU A 70 13.66 4.96 -14.21
C LEU A 70 14.80 5.42 -15.14
N ASP A 71 15.27 4.57 -16.04
CA ASP A 71 16.34 4.92 -16.96
C ASP A 71 15.88 5.83 -18.11
N GLU A 72 14.65 5.70 -18.62
CA GLU A 72 14.11 6.63 -19.62
C GLU A 72 13.46 7.86 -19.00
N LEU A 73 12.80 7.71 -17.85
CA LEU A 73 12.10 8.82 -17.20
C LEU A 73 13.03 9.65 -16.30
N GLY A 74 14.22 9.16 -16.00
CA GLY A 74 15.17 9.80 -15.09
C GLY A 74 14.89 9.49 -13.61
N PRO A 75 15.64 10.12 -12.69
CA PRO A 75 15.57 9.82 -11.26
C PRO A 75 14.17 10.07 -10.68
N GLU A 76 13.87 9.57 -9.48
CA GLU A 76 12.54 9.70 -8.85
C GLU A 76 12.08 11.15 -8.64
N THR A 77 13.03 12.10 -8.68
CA THR A 77 12.78 13.54 -8.60
C THR A 77 12.38 14.19 -9.94
N SER A 78 12.46 13.45 -11.06
CA SER A 78 12.15 13.98 -12.37
C SER A 78 10.63 14.22 -12.54
N PRO A 79 10.22 15.24 -13.30
CA PRO A 79 8.80 15.47 -13.59
C PRO A 79 8.13 14.29 -14.30
N ALA A 80 8.86 13.58 -15.19
CA ALA A 80 8.34 12.46 -15.95
C ALA A 80 8.04 11.25 -15.04
N TRP A 81 8.94 10.94 -14.10
CA TRP A 81 8.71 9.90 -13.10
C TRP A 81 7.53 10.25 -12.19
N GLN A 82 7.50 11.48 -11.67
CA GLN A 82 6.40 11.94 -10.81
C GLN A 82 5.04 11.88 -11.52
N ALA A 83 5.00 12.20 -12.81
CA ALA A 83 3.79 12.08 -13.63
C ALA A 83 3.35 10.62 -13.80
N LEU A 84 4.28 9.69 -14.05
CA LEU A 84 3.99 8.25 -14.13
C LEU A 84 3.37 7.73 -12.83
N VAL A 85 3.99 8.06 -11.69
CA VAL A 85 3.52 7.66 -10.36
C VAL A 85 2.14 8.25 -10.05
N ALA A 86 1.94 9.54 -10.32
CA ALA A 86 0.65 10.21 -10.08
C ALA A 86 -0.48 9.65 -10.97
N ASN A 87 -0.17 9.31 -12.22
CA ASN A 87 -1.14 8.71 -13.15
C ASN A 87 -1.56 7.30 -12.69
N ALA A 88 -0.62 6.52 -12.16
CA ALA A 88 -0.90 5.19 -11.60
C ALA A 88 -1.90 5.22 -10.44
N ASN A 89 -1.84 6.28 -9.63
CA ASN A 89 -2.76 6.49 -8.51
C ASN A 89 -4.16 6.98 -8.94
N SER A 90 -4.27 7.65 -10.09
CA SER A 90 -5.49 8.39 -10.47
C SER A 90 -6.29 7.74 -11.60
N SER A 91 -5.68 6.90 -12.44
CA SER A 91 -6.31 6.39 -13.65
C SER A 91 -5.83 4.98 -14.01
N TYR A 92 -4.66 4.88 -14.60
CA TYR A 92 -4.12 3.64 -15.16
C TYR A 92 -2.74 3.39 -14.56
N SER A 93 -2.50 2.17 -14.08
CA SER A 93 -1.20 1.76 -13.57
C SER A 93 -0.33 1.19 -14.70
N PRO A 94 0.58 2.00 -15.30
CA PRO A 94 1.52 1.49 -16.30
C PRO A 94 2.44 0.43 -15.71
N GLN A 95 2.77 0.52 -14.42
CA GLN A 95 3.63 -0.44 -13.74
C GLN A 95 2.99 -1.83 -13.68
N ALA A 96 1.73 -1.90 -13.26
CA ALA A 96 0.97 -3.14 -13.22
C ALA A 96 0.76 -3.74 -14.62
N ASP A 97 0.43 -2.91 -15.60
CA ASP A 97 0.24 -3.36 -16.99
C ASP A 97 1.53 -3.91 -17.60
N HIS A 98 2.66 -3.22 -17.44
CA HIS A 98 3.94 -3.69 -17.94
C HIS A 98 4.32 -5.01 -17.29
N LEU A 99 4.30 -5.04 -15.95
CA LEU A 99 4.66 -6.21 -15.19
C LEU A 99 3.84 -7.45 -15.59
N LEU A 100 2.53 -7.31 -15.78
CA LEU A 100 1.66 -8.45 -16.05
C LEU A 100 1.46 -8.79 -17.53
N GLY A 101 1.52 -7.81 -18.43
CA GLY A 101 0.94 -7.97 -19.78
C GLY A 101 1.81 -7.54 -20.96
N ARG A 102 2.86 -6.73 -20.75
CA ARG A 102 3.69 -6.25 -21.87
C ARG A 102 4.97 -7.06 -21.98
N ASP A 103 5.05 -7.94 -22.97
CA ASP A 103 6.28 -8.71 -23.23
C ASP A 103 7.21 -7.97 -24.20
N ASP A 104 6.63 -7.13 -25.08
CA ASP A 104 7.29 -6.38 -26.16
C ASP A 104 7.33 -4.87 -25.90
N SER A 105 7.70 -4.46 -24.67
CA SER A 105 7.84 -3.05 -24.32
C SER A 105 9.26 -2.54 -24.58
N PRO A 106 9.45 -1.31 -25.10
CA PRO A 106 10.77 -0.68 -25.12
C PRO A 106 11.32 -0.42 -23.72
N TYR A 107 10.45 -0.30 -22.70
CA TYR A 107 10.79 -0.12 -21.28
C TYR A 107 11.43 -1.35 -20.61
N TRP A 108 11.75 -2.40 -21.37
CA TRP A 108 12.52 -3.53 -20.85
C TRP A 108 14.02 -3.38 -21.11
N ASP A 109 14.40 -2.40 -21.92
CA ASP A 109 15.79 -2.15 -22.31
C ASP A 109 16.36 -1.05 -21.43
N ASP A 110 17.40 -1.36 -20.64
CA ASP A 110 18.04 -0.33 -19.83
C ASP A 110 18.98 0.48 -20.73
N VAL A 111 18.57 1.70 -21.09
CA VAL A 111 19.28 2.54 -22.08
C VAL A 111 20.70 2.95 -21.63
N LYS A 112 21.07 2.66 -20.38
CA LYS A 112 22.39 2.92 -19.81
C LYS A 112 23.34 1.74 -20.00
N THR A 113 22.85 0.58 -20.44
CA THR A 113 23.68 -0.61 -20.67
C THR A 113 23.98 -0.78 -22.17
N PRO A 114 25.11 -1.43 -22.53
CA PRO A 114 25.43 -1.71 -23.92
C PRO A 114 24.67 -2.92 -24.50
N GLN A 115 24.05 -3.75 -23.67
CA GLN A 115 23.36 -4.97 -24.09
C GLN A 115 21.87 -4.78 -23.91
N LYS A 116 21.10 -5.00 -24.98
CA LYS A 116 19.66 -4.88 -24.90
C LYS A 116 19.05 -5.95 -24.00
N GLU A 117 18.30 -5.53 -23.00
CA GLU A 117 17.59 -6.44 -22.10
C GLU A 117 16.14 -6.69 -22.49
N ASP A 118 15.62 -7.76 -21.90
CA ASP A 118 14.24 -8.18 -22.03
C ASP A 118 13.56 -8.26 -20.65
N LYS A 119 12.25 -8.49 -20.66
CA LYS A 119 11.44 -8.63 -19.45
C LYS A 119 12.02 -9.64 -18.44
N PRO A 120 12.42 -10.87 -18.82
CA PRO A 120 13.13 -11.78 -17.93
C PRO A 120 14.35 -11.18 -17.23
N ALA A 121 15.23 -10.49 -17.96
CA ALA A 121 16.42 -9.86 -17.41
C ALA A 121 16.08 -8.75 -16.39
N ILE A 122 15.15 -7.87 -16.73
CA ILE A 122 14.70 -6.79 -15.83
C ILE A 122 14.03 -7.34 -14.58
N LEU A 123 13.21 -8.38 -14.71
CA LEU A 123 12.55 -8.99 -13.55
C LEU A 123 13.53 -9.79 -12.68
N ALA A 124 14.55 -10.43 -13.24
CA ALA A 124 15.63 -11.04 -12.46
C ALA A 124 16.38 -9.99 -11.63
N ARG A 125 16.72 -8.83 -12.22
CA ARG A 125 17.31 -7.68 -11.51
C ARG A 125 16.39 -7.14 -10.41
N SER A 126 15.10 -6.99 -10.72
CA SER A 126 14.09 -6.52 -9.77
C SER A 126 13.95 -7.43 -8.55
N LEU A 127 14.04 -8.75 -8.72
CA LEU A 127 14.03 -9.72 -7.63
C LEU A 127 15.24 -9.56 -6.70
N ALA A 128 16.44 -9.38 -7.25
CA ALA A 128 17.64 -9.13 -6.44
C ALA A 128 17.59 -7.77 -5.74
N ALA A 129 17.09 -6.74 -6.44
CA ALA A 129 16.92 -5.40 -5.91
C ALA A 129 15.92 -5.38 -4.74
N ALA A 130 14.83 -6.16 -4.81
CA ALA A 130 13.84 -6.25 -3.74
C ALA A 130 14.46 -6.70 -2.42
N VAL A 131 15.33 -7.73 -2.46
CA VAL A 131 16.03 -8.21 -1.26
C VAL A 131 17.03 -7.17 -0.76
N THR A 132 17.80 -6.57 -1.68
CA THR A 132 18.78 -5.53 -1.33
C THR A 132 18.12 -4.29 -0.70
N SER A 133 16.97 -3.89 -1.22
CA SER A 133 16.15 -2.81 -0.68
C SER A 133 15.66 -3.21 0.73
N GLY A 134 15.11 -4.41 0.88
CA GLY A 134 14.70 -4.97 2.17
C GLY A 134 15.82 -5.02 3.21
N ASP A 135 17.02 -5.46 2.83
CA ASP A 135 18.21 -5.44 3.70
C ASP A 135 18.48 -4.04 4.26
N SER A 136 18.40 -3.03 3.40
CA SER A 136 18.67 -1.64 3.76
C SER A 136 17.63 -1.06 4.71
N VAL A 137 16.36 -1.46 4.63
CA VAL A 137 15.27 -0.82 5.40
C VAL A 137 14.69 -1.68 6.51
N LEU A 138 14.90 -3.00 6.48
CA LEU A 138 14.35 -3.96 7.44
C LEU A 138 15.44 -4.83 8.11
N GLY A 139 16.68 -4.76 7.63
CA GLY A 139 17.83 -5.51 8.14
C GLY A 139 18.00 -6.89 7.49
N SER A 140 19.10 -7.58 7.82
CA SER A 140 19.51 -8.83 7.17
C SER A 140 18.76 -10.10 7.64
N ASP A 141 17.93 -10.01 8.68
CA ASP A 141 17.05 -11.12 9.06
C ASP A 141 15.74 -11.06 8.26
N HIS A 142 15.74 -11.68 7.09
CA HIS A 142 14.62 -11.66 6.15
C HIS A 142 13.33 -12.28 6.71
N LYS A 143 13.43 -13.15 7.73
CA LYS A 143 12.26 -13.75 8.39
C LYS A 143 11.62 -12.81 9.41
N ALA A 144 12.38 -11.84 9.92
CA ALA A 144 11.90 -10.82 10.86
C ALA A 144 11.32 -9.57 10.15
N TRP A 145 11.33 -9.55 8.82
CA TRP A 145 10.68 -8.51 8.03
C TRP A 145 9.18 -8.46 8.30
N GLN A 146 8.62 -7.26 8.24
CA GLN A 146 7.21 -7.03 8.48
C GLN A 146 6.73 -5.92 7.55
N TRP A 147 5.68 -6.19 6.79
CA TRP A 147 5.10 -5.20 5.88
C TRP A 147 4.78 -3.88 6.57
N GLY A 148 4.22 -3.93 7.77
CA GLY A 148 3.84 -2.78 8.59
C GLY A 148 5.00 -1.93 9.12
N LYS A 149 6.26 -2.38 8.97
CA LYS A 149 7.44 -1.52 9.19
C LYS A 149 7.69 -0.57 8.01
N LEU A 150 7.28 -0.97 6.81
CA LEU A 150 7.32 -0.14 5.60
C LEU A 150 6.01 0.63 5.41
N HIS A 151 4.88 -0.07 5.56
CA HIS A 151 3.55 0.41 5.23
C HIS A 151 2.79 0.87 6.45
N ARG A 152 2.44 2.15 6.47
CA ARG A 152 1.84 2.79 7.63
C ARG A 152 0.70 3.69 7.22
N ASP A 153 -0.36 3.69 8.03
CA ASP A 153 -1.36 4.74 7.98
C ASP A 153 -0.77 6.01 8.61
N ILE A 154 -0.78 7.10 7.85
CA ILE A 154 -0.26 8.40 8.30
C ILE A 154 -1.43 9.29 8.71
N TRP A 155 -1.54 9.55 10.00
CA TRP A 155 -2.60 10.35 10.59
C TRP A 155 -2.17 11.81 10.72
N THR A 156 -1.90 12.46 9.59
CA THR A 156 -1.52 13.88 9.57
C THR A 156 -2.64 14.75 9.02
N SER A 157 -2.85 15.91 9.64
CA SER A 157 -3.86 16.84 9.17
C SER A 157 -3.34 17.64 7.97
N ALA A 158 -4.10 17.66 6.88
CA ALA A 158 -3.83 18.53 5.73
C ALA A 158 -4.23 20.00 5.98
N ASN A 159 -4.79 20.32 7.16
CA ASN A 159 -5.21 21.66 7.51
C ASN A 159 -4.01 22.64 7.46
N PRO A 160 -4.11 23.78 6.73
CA PRO A 160 -3.06 24.80 6.72
C PRO A 160 -2.62 25.25 8.11
N LEU A 161 -3.55 25.35 9.06
CA LEU A 161 -3.28 25.68 10.45
C LEU A 161 -2.43 24.61 11.14
N ALA A 162 -2.68 23.33 10.85
CA ALA A 162 -1.85 22.23 11.35
C ALA A 162 -0.40 22.39 10.90
N ARG A 163 -0.18 22.76 9.62
CA ARG A 163 1.17 23.02 9.09
C ARG A 163 1.84 24.21 9.76
N GLN A 164 1.12 25.31 9.96
CA GLN A 164 1.64 26.50 10.63
C GLN A 164 1.99 26.25 12.11
N LEU A 165 1.21 25.42 12.80
CA LEU A 165 1.40 25.09 14.22
C LEU A 165 2.29 23.86 14.44
N GLY A 166 3.01 23.38 13.41
CA GLY A 166 3.94 22.25 13.53
C GLY A 166 3.28 20.88 13.72
N GLY A 167 1.96 20.77 13.51
CA GLY A 167 1.24 19.51 13.46
C GLY A 167 0.91 18.86 14.81
N GLY A 168 1.24 19.50 15.94
CA GLY A 168 1.14 18.95 17.30
C GLY A 168 -0.15 18.18 17.61
N GLU A 169 -1.18 18.87 18.11
CA GLU A 169 -2.47 18.22 18.45
C GLU A 169 -3.24 17.67 17.24
N PHE A 170 -2.82 18.05 16.03
CA PHE A 170 -3.47 17.69 14.78
C PHE A 170 -3.08 16.31 14.26
N ASN A 171 -1.87 15.86 14.57
CA ASN A 171 -1.31 14.63 14.05
C ASN A 171 -1.42 13.50 15.09
N ARG A 172 -1.47 12.26 14.62
CA ARG A 172 -1.31 11.07 15.46
C ARG A 172 -0.16 10.22 14.92
N SER A 173 0.41 9.41 15.81
CA SER A 173 1.50 8.51 15.45
C SER A 173 1.07 7.59 14.32
N ALA A 174 1.94 7.46 13.32
CA ALA A 174 1.75 6.50 12.25
C ALA A 174 1.60 5.08 12.83
N THR A 175 0.79 4.27 12.17
CA THR A 175 0.48 2.90 12.61
C THR A 175 0.71 1.92 11.50
N ALA A 176 1.31 0.78 11.84
CA ALA A 176 1.53 -0.31 10.91
C ALA A 176 0.22 -0.74 10.24
N ALA A 177 0.23 -0.78 8.91
CA ALA A 177 -0.92 -1.15 8.10
C ALA A 177 -0.63 -2.44 7.32
N GLY A 178 -1.70 -3.21 7.07
CA GLY A 178 -1.70 -4.26 6.06
C GLY A 178 -2.37 -3.77 4.79
N GLY A 179 -2.56 -4.67 3.83
CA GLY A 179 -3.22 -4.37 2.57
C GLY A 179 -2.35 -3.63 1.57
N ASP A 180 -2.93 -3.43 0.39
CA ASP A 180 -2.42 -2.64 -0.74
C ASP A 180 -3.60 -2.09 -1.56
N HIS A 181 -3.33 -1.62 -2.79
CA HIS A 181 -4.31 -1.17 -3.77
C HIS A 181 -5.17 -2.30 -4.37
N THR A 182 -4.85 -3.57 -4.10
CA THR A 182 -5.54 -4.76 -4.64
C THR A 182 -6.22 -5.63 -3.59
N THR A 183 -6.06 -5.33 -2.31
CA THR A 183 -6.78 -5.99 -1.22
C THR A 183 -8.14 -5.36 -0.93
N LEU A 184 -9.08 -6.17 -0.43
CA LEU A 184 -10.42 -5.71 -0.02
C LEU A 184 -10.38 -4.64 1.08
N ASN A 185 -9.57 -4.85 2.12
CA ASN A 185 -9.26 -3.80 3.09
C ASN A 185 -8.17 -2.91 2.48
N VAL A 186 -8.59 -2.03 1.56
CA VAL A 186 -7.70 -1.21 0.75
C VAL A 186 -6.75 -0.39 1.62
N SER A 187 -5.49 -0.38 1.25
CA SER A 187 -4.47 0.48 1.84
C SER A 187 -3.49 0.89 0.73
N GLY A 188 -3.99 1.73 -0.18
CA GLY A 188 -3.31 2.06 -1.42
C GLY A 188 -2.10 2.98 -1.17
N PHE A 189 -1.01 2.74 -1.89
CA PHE A 189 0.19 3.57 -1.87
C PHE A 189 0.74 3.71 -3.30
N GLU A 190 1.72 4.60 -3.47
CA GLU A 190 2.28 4.96 -4.77
C GLU A 190 3.55 4.15 -5.07
N TRP A 191 3.45 3.16 -5.98
CA TRP A 191 4.63 2.45 -6.49
C TRP A 191 5.61 3.46 -7.11
N GLY A 192 6.88 3.36 -6.73
CA GLY A 192 7.93 4.25 -7.20
C GLY A 192 8.19 5.49 -6.32
N LYS A 193 7.51 5.63 -5.18
CA LYS A 193 7.73 6.78 -4.27
C LYS A 193 7.90 6.39 -2.80
N GLY A 194 7.09 5.47 -2.30
CA GLY A 194 7.18 5.01 -0.92
C GLY A 194 5.96 4.23 -0.48
N PHE A 195 6.04 3.64 0.71
CA PHE A 195 5.07 2.67 1.19
C PHE A 195 4.03 3.25 2.15
N ASP A 196 4.06 4.53 2.52
CA ASP A 196 3.01 5.07 3.40
C ASP A 196 1.64 5.06 2.69
N SER A 197 0.60 4.63 3.41
CA SER A 197 -0.76 4.54 2.87
C SER A 197 -1.31 5.94 2.53
N ARG A 198 -1.89 6.04 1.33
CA ARG A 198 -2.52 7.25 0.78
C ARG A 198 -4.03 7.09 0.62
N VAL A 199 -4.51 5.84 0.59
CA VAL A 199 -5.92 5.51 0.38
C VAL A 199 -6.34 4.47 1.40
N ALA A 200 -7.25 4.82 2.29
CA ALA A 200 -7.79 3.92 3.30
C ALA A 200 -9.33 4.09 3.42
N PRO A 201 -10.08 3.08 3.91
CA PRO A 201 -11.51 3.19 4.12
C PRO A 201 -11.88 4.32 5.09
N GLY A 202 -12.52 5.37 4.58
CA GLY A 202 -13.02 6.47 5.43
C GLY A 202 -14.16 6.03 6.35
N LEU A 203 -14.97 5.06 5.90
CA LEU A 203 -16.06 4.42 6.66
C LEU A 203 -16.04 2.92 6.37
N ARG A 204 -16.21 2.11 7.43
CA ARG A 204 -16.61 0.71 7.33
C ARG A 204 -17.99 0.57 7.94
N MET A 205 -18.90 -0.15 7.29
CA MET A 205 -20.27 -0.33 7.78
C MET A 205 -20.82 -1.72 7.46
N ILE A 206 -21.69 -2.19 8.34
CA ILE A 206 -22.46 -3.42 8.18
C ILE A 206 -23.93 -3.07 8.43
N VAL A 207 -24.81 -3.53 7.54
CA VAL A 207 -26.26 -3.38 7.67
C VAL A 207 -26.90 -4.76 7.71
N ASP A 208 -27.47 -5.12 8.85
CA ASP A 208 -28.22 -6.37 9.04
C ASP A 208 -29.71 -6.04 9.24
N PHE A 209 -30.49 -6.23 8.18
CA PHE A 209 -31.92 -5.93 8.16
C PHE A 209 -32.78 -6.85 9.06
N SER A 210 -32.19 -7.90 9.65
CA SER A 210 -32.89 -8.73 10.65
C SER A 210 -32.91 -8.10 12.05
N LEU A 211 -32.08 -7.08 12.29
CA LEU A 211 -31.95 -6.41 13.58
C LEU A 211 -32.81 -5.15 13.68
N VAL A 212 -33.22 -4.84 14.91
CA VAL A 212 -34.00 -3.63 15.26
C VAL A 212 -33.19 -2.34 15.03
N GLU A 213 -31.88 -2.40 15.31
CA GLU A 213 -30.91 -1.37 14.97
C GLU A 213 -29.93 -1.96 13.94
N PRO A 214 -30.23 -1.84 12.64
CA PRO A 214 -29.59 -2.63 11.61
C PRO A 214 -28.16 -2.17 11.29
N MET A 215 -27.81 -0.93 11.64
CA MET A 215 -26.56 -0.30 11.21
C MET A 215 -25.48 -0.35 12.29
N THR A 216 -24.31 -0.85 11.91
CA THR A 216 -23.07 -0.66 12.65
C THR A 216 -22.01 -0.09 11.73
N GLY A 217 -21.10 0.72 12.25
CA GLY A 217 -20.01 1.27 11.46
C GLY A 217 -18.93 1.94 12.28
N MET A 218 -17.88 2.36 11.59
CA MET A 218 -16.77 3.11 12.16
C MET A 218 -16.07 3.93 11.07
N ILE A 219 -15.81 5.20 11.37
CA ILE A 219 -14.92 6.03 10.55
C ILE A 219 -13.47 5.91 11.04
N ASN A 220 -12.50 6.30 10.21
CA ASN A 220 -11.09 6.02 10.48
C ASN A 220 -10.39 6.97 11.47
N THR A 221 -10.96 8.13 11.80
CA THR A 221 -10.34 9.12 12.71
C THR A 221 -11.22 9.43 13.92
N GLY A 222 -12.28 10.19 13.72
CA GLY A 222 -13.18 10.65 14.75
C GLY A 222 -14.19 11.64 14.18
N GLN A 223 -15.36 11.73 14.83
CA GLN A 223 -16.49 12.52 14.31
C GLN A 223 -16.24 14.04 14.34
N SER A 224 -15.26 14.49 15.13
CA SER A 224 -14.93 15.92 15.28
C SER A 224 -13.71 16.29 14.44
N GLY A 225 -13.81 17.38 13.68
CA GLY A 225 -12.65 18.01 13.03
C GLY A 225 -11.81 18.92 13.94
N ASN A 226 -12.25 19.17 15.18
CA ASN A 226 -11.52 19.98 16.16
C ASN A 226 -10.48 19.12 16.91
N PRO A 227 -9.16 19.39 16.80
CA PRO A 227 -8.09 18.64 17.47
C PRO A 227 -8.19 18.56 18.99
N ALA A 228 -8.79 19.58 19.62
CA ALA A 228 -9.01 19.63 21.07
C ALA A 228 -10.20 18.78 21.53
N SER A 229 -10.99 18.25 20.60
CA SER A 229 -12.14 17.40 20.93
C SER A 229 -11.68 15.99 21.32
N PRO A 230 -12.28 15.38 22.35
CA PRO A 230 -12.05 13.96 22.64
C PRO A 230 -12.50 13.05 21.49
N TYR A 231 -13.32 13.55 20.56
CA TYR A 231 -13.81 12.81 19.39
C TYR A 231 -13.02 13.08 18.10
N TYR A 232 -11.82 13.68 18.19
CA TYR A 232 -11.00 13.97 17.00
C TYR A 232 -10.33 12.73 16.40
N ALA A 233 -9.81 11.87 17.27
CA ALA A 233 -8.98 10.72 16.89
C ALA A 233 -9.37 9.43 17.64
N ASN A 234 -10.50 9.43 18.34
CA ASN A 234 -10.93 8.31 19.19
C ASN A 234 -11.34 7.06 18.41
N SER A 235 -11.55 7.18 17.10
CA SER A 235 -11.96 6.07 16.24
C SER A 235 -10.78 5.37 15.57
N ILE A 236 -9.55 5.93 15.62
CA ILE A 236 -8.36 5.34 14.99
C ILE A 236 -8.13 3.89 15.45
N GLU A 237 -8.02 3.67 16.76
CA GLU A 237 -7.74 2.34 17.31
C GLU A 237 -8.91 1.35 17.09
N PRO A 238 -10.18 1.69 17.37
CA PRO A 238 -11.31 0.83 17.02
C PRO A 238 -11.37 0.48 15.54
N TRP A 239 -11.14 1.46 14.66
CA TRP A 239 -11.10 1.26 13.21
C TRP A 239 -9.99 0.28 12.84
N GLN A 240 -8.77 0.44 13.36
CA GLN A 240 -7.67 -0.51 13.10
C GLN A 240 -7.99 -1.93 13.53
N LYS A 241 -8.74 -2.09 14.62
CA LYS A 241 -9.15 -3.40 15.16
C LYS A 241 -10.42 -3.96 14.53
N GLY A 242 -11.05 -3.26 13.59
CA GLY A 242 -12.34 -3.65 13.00
C GLY A 242 -13.49 -3.64 14.02
N GLN A 243 -13.39 -2.81 15.05
CA GLN A 243 -14.40 -2.66 16.09
C GLN A 243 -15.39 -1.57 15.68
N TYR A 244 -16.65 -1.96 15.53
CA TYR A 244 -17.72 -1.09 15.07
C TYR A 244 -18.62 -0.65 16.21
N MET A 245 -19.23 0.53 16.05
CA MET A 245 -20.28 1.01 16.94
C MET A 245 -21.64 0.89 16.27
N SER A 246 -22.68 0.66 17.06
CA SER A 246 -24.06 0.75 16.58
C SER A 246 -24.39 2.20 16.23
N ILE A 247 -25.12 2.41 15.14
CA ILE A 247 -25.61 3.71 14.68
C ILE A 247 -27.14 3.68 14.82
N PRO A 248 -27.70 4.16 15.94
CA PRO A 248 -29.14 4.05 16.19
C PRO A 248 -29.97 4.86 15.20
N LEU A 249 -31.00 4.23 14.64
CA LEU A 249 -32.02 4.82 13.80
C LEU A 249 -33.33 5.06 14.55
N GLN A 250 -33.55 4.37 15.68
CA GLN A 250 -34.74 4.58 16.50
C GLN A 250 -34.49 5.65 17.57
N GLN A 251 -35.40 6.61 17.66
CA GLN A 251 -35.29 7.74 18.59
C GLN A 251 -35.10 7.30 20.04
N GLN A 252 -35.75 6.22 20.46
CA GLN A 252 -35.63 5.65 21.81
C GLN A 252 -34.20 5.21 22.17
N ASN A 253 -33.33 4.98 21.17
CA ASN A 253 -31.95 4.54 21.36
C ASN A 253 -30.93 5.66 21.17
N TYR A 254 -31.35 6.89 20.85
CA TYR A 254 -30.43 8.01 20.58
C TYR A 254 -29.58 8.38 21.79
N GLU A 255 -30.13 8.35 23.00
CA GLU A 255 -29.33 8.62 24.21
C GLU A 255 -28.23 7.59 24.42
N LYS A 256 -28.48 6.33 24.06
CA LYS A 256 -27.53 5.23 24.19
C LYS A 256 -26.40 5.34 23.15
N GLY A 257 -26.72 5.69 21.91
CA GLY A 257 -25.71 5.77 20.83
C GLY A 257 -25.01 7.12 20.69
N TYR A 258 -25.72 8.23 20.94
CA TYR A 258 -25.23 9.59 20.70
C TYR A 258 -25.02 10.39 22.00
N GLY A 259 -25.26 9.79 23.16
CA GLY A 259 -25.18 10.45 24.46
C GLY A 259 -26.35 11.41 24.72
N LYS A 260 -26.23 12.18 25.81
CA LYS A 260 -27.32 13.04 26.33
C LYS A 260 -27.14 14.54 26.08
N GLN A 261 -26.01 14.97 25.53
CA GLN A 261 -25.78 16.38 25.19
C GLN A 261 -26.68 16.79 24.01
N ARG A 262 -27.37 17.92 24.14
CA ARG A 262 -28.32 18.42 23.13
C ARG A 262 -28.08 19.91 22.90
N LEU A 263 -28.11 20.30 21.62
CA LEU A 263 -28.11 21.69 21.18
C LEU A 263 -29.45 21.97 20.51
N THR A 264 -30.22 22.91 21.07
CA THR A 264 -31.46 23.39 20.47
C THR A 264 -31.18 24.71 19.77
N LEU A 265 -31.36 24.75 18.46
CA LEU A 265 -31.22 25.98 17.66
C LEU A 265 -32.61 26.58 17.43
N THR A 266 -32.82 27.80 17.90
CA THR A 266 -34.04 28.57 17.64
C THR A 266 -33.73 29.69 16.65
N PRO A 267 -34.55 29.90 15.60
CA PRO A 267 -34.35 31.02 14.67
C PRO A 267 -34.28 32.36 15.40
N GLY A 268 -33.36 33.22 14.98
CA GLY A 268 -33.37 34.63 15.37
C GLY A 268 -34.58 35.34 14.77
N LYS A 269 -35.09 36.36 15.48
CA LYS A 269 -36.14 37.24 14.95
C LYS A 269 -35.64 38.08 13.79
#